data_AF-A0A367YR92-F1
#
_entry.id   AF-A0A367YR92-F1
#
_cell.length_a   1.000
_cell.length_b   1.000
_cell.length_c   1.000
_cell.angle_alpha   90.00
_cell.angle_beta   90.00
_cell.angle_gamma   90.00
#
_symmetry.space_group_name_H-M   'P 1'
#
loop_
_entity.id
_entity.type
_entity.pdbx_description
1 polymer ?
#
loop_
_entity_poly.entity_id
_entity_poly.type
_entity_poly.pdbx_seq_one_letter_code
_entity_poly.pdbx_strand_id
1 'polypeptide(L)'
;MVDSLAARDVLHRQLTGVMIALHMAVALLYLFARAAFSAPVRDMPALQPILGQHPFWGLVHAAIAALLIAGLVTVRPPLPSIACHASAACWLVWGLLLLVWGALATASVSLVGPILALVGGVPLSWLCARAWTTREH
;
A
#
# COMPACT_ATOMS: atom_id res chain seq x y z
N MET A 1 26.02 17.98 16.32
CA MET A 1 26.04 17.08 15.14
C MET A 1 25.46 15.69 15.45
N VAL A 2 25.74 15.11 16.64
CA VAL A 2 25.18 13.82 17.09
C VAL A 2 23.64 13.84 17.21
N ASP A 3 23.05 14.95 17.65
CA ASP A 3 21.58 15.08 17.79
C ASP A 3 20.83 14.95 16.46
N SER A 4 21.46 15.32 15.34
CA SER A 4 20.82 15.26 14.02
C SER A 4 20.86 13.87 13.39
N LEU A 5 21.75 12.98 13.85
CA LEU A 5 21.80 11.58 13.42
C LEU A 5 20.79 10.74 14.21
N ALA A 6 20.75 10.92 15.53
CA ALA A 6 19.77 10.24 16.37
C ALA A 6 18.32 10.62 16.01
N ALA A 7 18.06 11.90 15.75
CA ALA A 7 16.75 12.36 15.28
C ALA A 7 16.36 11.76 13.91
N ARG A 8 17.32 11.60 13.00
CA ARG A 8 17.11 10.94 11.71
C ARG A 8 16.76 9.47 11.88
N ASP A 9 17.52 8.72 12.69
CA ASP A 9 17.24 7.30 12.95
C ASP A 9 15.85 7.09 13.58
N VAL A 10 15.42 7.99 14.47
CA VAL A 10 14.07 7.96 15.04
C VAL A 10 13.02 8.21 13.96
N LEU A 11 13.21 9.24 13.12
CA LEU A 11 12.30 9.56 12.02
C LEU A 11 12.17 8.38 11.03
N HIS A 12 13.28 7.75 10.64
CA HIS A 12 13.27 6.58 9.75
C HIS A 12 12.45 5.43 10.34
N ARG A 13 12.69 5.09 11.62
CA ARG A 13 11.95 4.03 12.31
C ARG A 13 10.47 4.34 12.41
N GLN A 14 10.10 5.59 12.69
CA GLN A 14 8.71 6.01 12.76
C GLN A 14 8.04 5.91 11.38
N LEU A 15 8.66 6.46 10.33
CA LEU A 15 8.11 6.40 8.96
C LEU A 15 7.97 4.96 8.47
N THR A 16 8.98 4.11 8.68
CA THR A 16 8.92 2.68 8.36
C THR A 16 7.79 2.00 9.15
N GLY A 17 7.68 2.26 10.45
CA GLY A 17 6.62 1.70 11.29
C GLY A 17 5.22 2.09 10.84
N VAL A 18 5.00 3.37 10.49
CA VAL A 18 3.73 3.87 9.97
C VAL A 18 3.40 3.21 8.61
N MET A 19 4.39 3.04 7.74
CA MET A 19 4.18 2.40 6.44
C MET A 19 3.83 0.92 6.56
N ILE A 20 4.50 0.19 7.46
CA ILE A 20 4.16 -1.21 7.79
C ILE A 20 2.73 -1.28 8.34
N ALA A 21 2.39 -0.42 9.29
CA ALA A 21 1.04 -0.38 9.88
C ALA A 21 -0.05 -0.10 8.84
N LEU A 22 0.23 0.78 7.86
CA LEU A 22 -0.69 1.11 6.78
C LEU A 22 -0.94 -0.09 5.85
N HIS A 23 0.12 -0.80 5.44
CA HIS A 23 0.00 -2.03 4.66
C HIS A 23 -0.81 -3.11 5.38
N MET A 24 -0.54 -3.30 6.67
CA MET A 24 -1.27 -4.25 7.51
C MET A 24 -2.73 -3.87 7.71
N ALA A 25 -3.03 -2.59 7.95
CA ALA A 25 -4.40 -2.11 8.12
C ALA A 25 -5.24 -2.35 6.85
N VAL A 26 -4.67 -2.09 5.67
CA VAL A 26 -5.38 -2.34 4.41
C VAL A 26 -5.53 -3.83 4.13
N ALA A 27 -4.50 -4.66 4.35
CA ALA A 27 -4.62 -6.11 4.23
C ALA A 27 -5.74 -6.67 5.15
N LEU A 28 -5.87 -6.13 6.37
CA LEU A 28 -6.97 -6.48 7.28
C LEU A 28 -8.34 -6.01 6.78
N LEU A 29 -8.44 -4.81 6.20
CA LEU A 29 -9.70 -4.33 5.58
C LEU A 29 -10.18 -5.23 4.45
N TYR A 30 -9.24 -5.81 3.68
CA TYR A 30 -9.56 -6.87 2.72
C TYR A 30 -10.03 -8.13 3.43
N LEU A 31 -9.35 -8.63 4.45
CA LEU A 31 -9.78 -9.84 5.16
C LEU A 31 -11.21 -9.75 5.74
N PHE A 32 -11.66 -8.56 6.13
CA PHE A 32 -13.03 -8.33 6.64
C PHE A 32 -14.10 -8.06 5.58
N ALA A 33 -13.84 -8.35 4.30
CA ALA A 33 -14.80 -8.18 3.19
C ALA A 33 -15.32 -6.75 2.98
N ARG A 34 -14.61 -5.73 3.48
CA ARG A 34 -14.98 -4.32 3.36
C ARG A 34 -14.35 -3.61 2.16
N ALA A 35 -13.66 -4.35 1.29
CA ALA A 35 -13.01 -3.80 0.12
C ALA A 35 -13.82 -4.05 -1.17
N ALA A 36 -13.74 -3.08 -2.10
CA ALA A 36 -14.63 -2.95 -3.26
C ALA A 36 -14.76 -4.19 -4.16
N PHE A 37 -13.76 -5.09 -4.21
CA PHE A 37 -13.79 -6.32 -5.02
C PHE A 37 -14.89 -7.34 -4.65
N SER A 38 -15.65 -7.11 -3.57
CA SER A 38 -16.83 -7.92 -3.23
C SER A 38 -18.10 -7.49 -3.98
N ALA A 39 -18.12 -6.30 -4.61
CA ALA A 39 -19.28 -5.80 -5.33
C ALA A 39 -19.27 -6.26 -6.81
N PRO A 40 -20.39 -6.79 -7.34
CA PRO A 40 -20.49 -7.14 -8.75
C PRO A 40 -20.41 -5.89 -9.63
N VAL A 41 -19.80 -6.01 -10.80
CA VAL A 41 -19.49 -4.89 -11.71
C VAL A 41 -20.45 -4.86 -12.89
N ARG A 42 -20.89 -3.66 -13.29
CA ARG A 42 -21.75 -3.43 -14.46
C ARG A 42 -20.95 -3.71 -15.74
N ASP A 43 -21.61 -4.33 -16.71
CA ASP A 43 -21.16 -4.44 -18.10
C ASP A 43 -19.83 -5.16 -18.36
N MET A 44 -19.27 -5.87 -17.37
CA MET A 44 -18.05 -6.68 -17.50
C MET A 44 -18.18 -8.10 -16.91
N PRO A 45 -19.21 -8.89 -17.30
CA PRO A 45 -19.43 -10.23 -16.75
C PRO A 45 -18.25 -11.19 -17.01
N ALA A 46 -17.49 -10.98 -18.08
CA ALA A 46 -16.32 -11.78 -18.43
C ALA A 46 -15.13 -11.59 -17.47
N LEU A 47 -15.03 -10.43 -16.79
CA LEU A 47 -13.93 -10.16 -15.86
C LEU A 47 -14.29 -10.49 -14.41
N GLN A 48 -15.56 -10.73 -14.14
CA GLN A 48 -16.11 -11.05 -12.82
C GLN A 48 -15.50 -12.30 -12.17
N PRO A 49 -15.21 -13.40 -12.90
CA PRO A 49 -14.57 -14.59 -12.32
C PRO A 49 -13.12 -14.37 -11.89
N ILE A 50 -12.46 -13.32 -12.40
CA ILE A 50 -11.07 -12.97 -12.09
C ILE A 50 -11.04 -11.88 -11.03
N LEU A 51 -11.75 -10.78 -11.29
CA LEU A 51 -11.71 -9.57 -10.49
C LEU A 51 -12.67 -9.59 -9.28
N GLY A 52 -13.70 -10.45 -9.30
CA GLY A 52 -14.63 -10.66 -8.18
C GLY A 52 -14.13 -11.66 -7.13
N GLN A 53 -12.94 -12.25 -7.30
CA GLN A 53 -12.34 -13.16 -6.32
C GLN A 53 -11.71 -12.37 -5.18
N HIS A 54 -12.55 -11.82 -4.32
CA HIS A 54 -12.15 -11.05 -3.15
C HIS A 54 -11.04 -11.72 -2.30
N PRO A 55 -11.07 -13.05 -2.01
CA PRO A 55 -9.98 -13.70 -1.26
C PRO A 55 -8.65 -13.73 -2.02
N PHE A 56 -8.69 -13.91 -3.35
CA PHE A 56 -7.48 -13.92 -4.19
C PHE A 56 -6.78 -12.55 -4.15
N TRP A 57 -7.52 -11.46 -4.37
CA TRP A 57 -6.94 -10.11 -4.36
C TRP A 57 -6.43 -9.69 -2.98
N GLY A 58 -7.12 -10.12 -1.92
CA GLY A 58 -6.63 -9.97 -0.55
C GLY A 58 -5.29 -10.68 -0.33
N LEU A 59 -5.15 -11.92 -0.81
CA LEU A 59 -3.90 -12.69 -0.72
C LEU A 59 -2.78 -12.09 -1.56
N VAL A 60 -3.06 -11.62 -2.78
CA VAL A 60 -2.08 -10.95 -3.63
C VAL A 60 -1.57 -9.68 -2.94
N HIS A 61 -2.46 -8.83 -2.41
CA HIS A 61 -2.04 -7.66 -1.65
C HIS A 61 -1.22 -8.06 -0.41
N ALA A 62 -1.67 -9.06 0.36
CA ALA A 62 -0.96 -9.50 1.55
C ALA A 62 0.45 -10.00 1.23
N ALA A 63 0.62 -10.75 0.14
CA ALA A 63 1.92 -11.22 -0.32
C ALA A 63 2.83 -10.07 -0.75
N ILE A 64 2.32 -9.12 -1.53
CA ILE A 64 3.08 -7.92 -1.95
C ILE A 64 3.47 -7.11 -0.71
N ALA A 65 2.53 -6.85 0.20
CA ALA A 65 2.77 -6.15 1.45
C ALA A 65 3.87 -6.84 2.28
N ALA A 66 3.82 -8.17 2.42
CA ALA A 66 4.84 -8.92 3.15
C ALA A 66 6.25 -8.77 2.54
N LEU A 67 6.37 -8.81 1.21
CA LEU A 67 7.65 -8.59 0.52
C LEU A 67 8.17 -7.16 0.72
N LEU A 68 7.28 -6.17 0.64
CA LEU A 68 7.63 -4.77 0.87
C LEU A 68 8.07 -4.55 2.32
N ILE A 69 7.32 -5.09 3.29
CA ILE A 69 7.68 -5.05 4.71
C ILE A 69 9.03 -5.71 4.94
N ALA A 70 9.27 -6.89 4.35
CA ALA A 70 10.55 -7.58 4.45
C ALA A 70 11.71 -6.72 3.92
N GLY A 71 11.51 -6.02 2.79
CA GLY A 71 12.48 -5.05 2.26
C GLY A 71 12.71 -3.85 3.20
N LEU A 72 11.65 -3.33 3.82
CA LEU A 72 11.71 -2.18 4.72
C LEU A 72 12.40 -2.45 6.05
N VAL A 73 12.31 -3.68 6.56
CA VAL A 73 12.98 -4.07 7.81
C VAL A 73 14.47 -4.38 7.61
N THR A 74 14.94 -4.43 6.36
CA THR A 74 16.38 -4.59 6.11
C THR A 74 17.15 -3.35 6.56
N VAL A 75 18.30 -3.56 7.21
CA VAL A 75 19.12 -2.46 7.76
C VAL A 75 20.06 -1.88 6.70
N ARG A 76 20.29 -2.60 5.59
CA ARG A 76 21.29 -2.25 4.59
C ARG A 76 20.66 -1.59 3.37
N PRO A 77 21.05 -0.36 3.01
CA PRO A 77 20.67 0.22 1.73
C PRO A 77 21.23 -0.60 0.56
N PRO A 78 20.61 -0.54 -0.64
CA PRO A 78 19.48 0.34 -1.01
C PRO A 78 18.09 -0.27 -0.79
N LEU A 79 18.01 -1.44 -0.16
CA LEU A 79 16.77 -2.24 -0.09
C LEU A 79 15.58 -1.51 0.54
N PRO A 80 15.71 -0.74 1.64
CA PRO A 80 14.59 0.02 2.20
C PRO A 80 14.09 1.10 1.24
N SER A 81 14.99 1.82 0.58
CA SER A 81 14.63 2.85 -0.41
C SER A 81 13.86 2.23 -1.58
N ILE A 82 14.34 1.12 -2.14
CA ILE A 82 13.65 0.39 -3.21
C ILE A 82 12.27 -0.09 -2.74
N ALA A 83 12.18 -0.66 -1.54
CA ALA A 83 10.91 -1.10 -0.96
C ALA A 83 9.92 0.06 -0.76
N CYS A 84 10.39 1.26 -0.40
CA CYS A 84 9.55 2.45 -0.32
C CYS A 84 9.00 2.87 -1.69
N HIS A 85 9.83 2.88 -2.74
CA HIS A 85 9.37 3.21 -4.10
C HIS A 85 8.39 2.15 -4.63
N ALA A 86 8.69 0.87 -4.41
CA ALA A 86 7.81 -0.23 -4.77
C ALA A 86 6.49 -0.15 -3.99
N SER A 87 6.52 0.26 -2.72
CA SER A 87 5.32 0.56 -1.92
C SER A 87 4.50 1.69 -2.55
N ALA A 88 5.13 2.80 -2.97
CA ALA A 88 4.42 3.89 -3.65
C ALA A 88 3.73 3.41 -4.93
N ALA A 89 4.41 2.64 -5.76
CA ALA A 89 3.84 2.05 -6.97
C ALA A 89 2.69 1.09 -6.66
N CYS A 90 2.84 0.25 -5.63
CA CYS A 90 1.78 -0.64 -5.15
C CYS A 90 0.54 0.15 -4.76
N TRP A 91 0.67 1.17 -3.90
CA TRP A 91 -0.45 2.01 -3.49
C TRP A 91 -1.13 2.72 -4.65
N LEU A 92 -0.35 3.21 -5.63
CA LEU A 92 -0.89 3.87 -6.81
C LEU A 92 -1.71 2.90 -7.65
N VAL A 93 -1.14 1.76 -8.03
CA VAL A 93 -1.82 0.74 -8.84
C VAL A 93 -3.07 0.24 -8.12
N TRP A 94 -2.93 -0.12 -6.85
CA TRP A 94 -4.05 -0.67 -6.07
C TRP A 94 -5.16 0.35 -5.83
N GLY A 95 -4.81 1.59 -5.51
CA GLY A 95 -5.76 2.69 -5.32
C GLY A 95 -6.53 3.02 -6.60
N LEU A 96 -5.86 3.06 -7.75
CA LEU A 96 -6.49 3.27 -9.05
C LEU A 96 -7.42 2.12 -9.44
N LEU A 97 -6.97 0.86 -9.25
CA LEU A 97 -7.81 -0.31 -9.52
C LEU A 97 -9.08 -0.29 -8.67
N LEU A 98 -8.96 0.05 -7.38
CA LEU A 98 -10.10 0.20 -6.47
C LEU A 98 -11.05 1.33 -6.88
N LEU A 99 -10.54 2.48 -7.35
CA LEU A 99 -11.37 3.58 -7.85
C LEU A 99 -12.14 3.17 -9.11
N VAL A 100 -11.45 2.59 -10.09
CA VAL A 100 -12.05 2.11 -11.33
C VAL A 100 -13.12 1.07 -11.00
N TRP A 101 -12.81 0.12 -10.11
CA TRP A 101 -13.78 -0.88 -9.67
C TRP A 101 -14.99 -0.24 -9.00
N GLY A 102 -14.78 0.72 -8.10
CA GLY A 102 -15.87 1.40 -7.42
C GLY A 102 -16.76 2.22 -8.35
N ALA A 103 -16.20 2.78 -9.43
CA ALA A 103 -16.97 3.47 -10.46
C ALA A 103 -17.82 2.51 -11.31
N LEU A 104 -17.36 1.28 -11.51
CA LEU A 104 -18.05 0.27 -12.30
C LEU A 104 -18.97 -0.64 -11.47
N ALA A 105 -18.87 -0.61 -10.13
CA ALA A 105 -19.67 -1.44 -9.24
C ALA A 105 -21.18 -1.17 -9.39
N THR A 106 -21.96 -2.24 -9.36
CA THR A 106 -23.44 -2.19 -9.42
C THR A 106 -24.05 -1.56 -8.17
N ALA A 107 -23.40 -1.74 -7.03
CA ALA A 107 -23.78 -1.23 -5.71
C ALA A 107 -22.80 -0.14 -5.24
N SER A 108 -23.28 0.77 -4.38
CA SER A 108 -22.44 1.81 -3.79
C SER A 108 -21.35 1.18 -2.90
N VAL A 109 -20.09 1.39 -3.27
CA VAL A 109 -18.92 1.00 -2.47
C VAL A 109 -18.26 2.23 -1.85
N SER A 110 -17.65 2.07 -0.68
CA SER A 110 -16.92 3.16 -0.04
C SER A 110 -15.63 3.49 -0.80
N LEU A 111 -15.45 4.77 -1.16
CA LEU A 111 -14.23 5.27 -1.78
C LEU A 111 -13.15 5.69 -0.76
N VAL A 112 -13.43 5.58 0.53
CA VAL A 112 -12.49 6.00 1.58
C VAL A 112 -11.18 5.21 1.50
N GLY A 113 -11.26 3.89 1.31
CA GLY A 113 -10.08 3.02 1.14
C GLY A 113 -9.16 3.44 -0.02
N PRO A 114 -9.65 3.53 -1.27
CA PRO A 114 -8.83 3.98 -2.39
C PRO A 114 -8.28 5.40 -2.24
N ILE A 115 -9.07 6.33 -1.68
CA ILE A 115 -8.59 7.71 -1.46
C ILE A 115 -7.46 7.72 -0.44
N LEU A 116 -7.56 6.98 0.67
CA LEU A 116 -6.49 6.85 1.65
C LEU A 116 -5.23 6.21 1.06
N ALA A 117 -5.37 5.22 0.19
CA ALA A 117 -4.24 4.62 -0.53
C ALA A 117 -3.50 5.66 -1.41
N LEU A 118 -4.25 6.45 -2.18
CA LEU A 118 -3.68 7.41 -3.14
C LEU A 118 -3.14 8.68 -2.47
N VAL A 119 -3.87 9.24 -1.51
CA VAL A 119 -3.52 10.53 -0.87
C VAL A 119 -2.62 10.33 0.35
N GLY A 120 -2.72 9.19 1.03
CA GLY A 120 -1.89 8.86 2.19
C GLY A 120 -0.73 7.94 1.83
N GLY A 121 -1.03 6.77 1.28
CA GLY A 121 -0.06 5.70 1.04
C GLY A 121 1.04 6.08 0.03
N VAL A 122 0.67 6.69 -1.09
CA VAL A 122 1.65 7.11 -2.12
C VAL A 122 2.60 8.19 -1.58
N PRO A 123 2.14 9.33 -1.02
CA PRO A 123 3.05 10.37 -0.54
C PRO A 123 3.90 9.92 0.65
N LEU A 124 3.32 9.15 1.58
CA LEU A 124 4.08 8.59 2.70
C LEU A 124 5.21 7.67 2.22
N SER A 125 4.93 6.82 1.24
CA SER A 125 5.95 5.92 0.66
C SER A 125 7.08 6.71 0.00
N TRP A 126 6.76 7.80 -0.72
CA TRP A 126 7.75 8.70 -1.30
C TRP A 126 8.58 9.45 -0.24
N LEU A 127 7.95 9.95 0.82
CA LEU A 127 8.64 10.61 1.93
C LEU A 127 9.60 9.64 2.63
N CYS A 128 9.17 8.40 2.88
CA CYS A 128 10.01 7.36 3.45
C CYS A 128 11.18 7.01 2.53
N ALA A 129 10.94 6.89 1.22
CA ALA A 129 11.99 6.64 0.23
C ALA A 129 13.08 7.71 0.23
N ARG A 130 12.67 8.99 0.21
CA ARG A 130 13.61 10.13 0.25
C ARG A 130 14.40 10.17 1.56
N ALA A 131 13.75 9.84 2.68
CA ALA A 131 14.44 9.74 3.95
C ALA A 131 15.55 8.66 3.89
N TRP A 132 15.28 7.51 3.29
CA TRP A 132 16.27 6.45 3.14
C TRP A 132 17.40 6.79 2.16
N THR A 133 17.12 7.38 0.99
CA THR A 133 18.18 7.77 0.04
C THR A 133 19.15 8.80 0.61
N THR A 134 18.68 9.75 1.43
CA THR A 134 19.58 10.70 2.11
C THR A 134 20.50 10.08 3.16
N ARG A 135 20.32 8.80 3.50
CA ARG A 135 21.24 8.04 4.37
C ARG A 135 22.33 7.32 3.57
N GLU A 136 22.11 7.11 2.28
CA GLU A 136 23.03 6.39 1.38
C GLU A 136 24.18 7.27 0.89
N HIS A 137 24.01 8.59 0.97
CA HIS A 137 24.93 9.64 0.54
C HIS A 137 25.42 10.45 1.74
#